data_AF-A0A4Q4XDX0-F1
#
_entry.id   AF-A0A4Q4XDX0-F1
#
_cell.length_a   1.000
_cell.length_b   1.000
_cell.length_c   1.000
_cell.angle_alpha   90.00
_cell.angle_beta   90.00
_cell.angle_gamma   90.00
#
_symmetry.space_group_name_H-M   'P 1'
#
loop_
_entity.id
_entity.type
_entity.pdbx_description
1 polymer ?
#
loop_
_entity_poly.entity_id
_entity_poly.type
_entity_poly.pdbx_seq_one_letter_code
_entity_poly.pdbx_strand_id
1 'polypeptide(L)'
;MFGTKKPPQNFEEEYRAENYRFERYRTEGIGALTDDELADQRSVWMGRPFPRYGHPPAIRSEKVQGYSERRMARRQRNMPSLLGNSPHDNDPGFTRARQRFREARDWFLAQGPFDFIRPLGYGGLGLTIQFRSRGENPIDVVLKIALDGWVDDDLRNEERATRQLAGAAHCIQLIDPERIGMKKQQPYKFARSELIDSSSEGGLSGDESPGDEPPKKVQRTRRARLADKEEASRMRKRLRQRVKRDAEMEEKIEERERRLERRRKAGGKGKFIGGGDDDDEWQLDHKDYLLLEFVENGDLSNFIMKLNEKNLRVPNRILWSFWLCLVRACVAMEYPPRKFHPRRRPKDAEGEPPNAALAALALDDDDRDLNGKIVDGQLFEDVPGPKRSPLEECGIIDTGEVFIGGFDVNAKDDEHLLVPRLKLADFGTALNVKPNKSNEYYFCKRFQAKRGYFAPEQFGIEWDYVAPTDPFGPELSEQTVAGNYGAPMNIWGIALTLWNVITKCYPPIPPQRQPGPGPLTYCHLIRTDPKYNYVDPELKEVLAQCMRHDPKDRPSLLNLSRQAKKGIKKRYGNESDDFIWTWIHNVLYNASSS
;
A
#
# COMPACT_ATOMS: atom_id res chain seq x y z
N MET A 1 24.34 -38.04 -0.32
CA MET A 1 23.71 -37.63 0.95
C MET A 1 23.18 -36.22 0.75
N PHE A 2 21.88 -36.06 0.51
CA PHE A 2 21.27 -34.73 0.51
C PHE A 2 21.16 -34.31 1.97
N GLY A 3 22.04 -33.41 2.43
CA GLY A 3 21.94 -32.84 3.76
C GLY A 3 20.56 -32.19 3.91
N THR A 4 19.82 -32.55 4.95
CA THR A 4 18.54 -31.92 5.28
C THR A 4 18.73 -30.40 5.33
N LYS A 5 18.05 -29.65 4.45
CA LYS A 5 18.03 -28.20 4.50
C LYS A 5 17.54 -27.77 5.88
N LYS A 6 18.33 -26.98 6.60
CA LYS A 6 17.97 -26.49 7.94
C LYS A 6 17.66 -25.00 7.84
N PRO A 7 16.38 -24.59 7.98
CA PRO A 7 16.04 -23.18 8.06
C PRO A 7 16.60 -22.55 9.37
N PRO A 8 16.64 -21.21 9.47
CA PRO A 8 16.99 -20.53 10.71
C PRO A 8 16.18 -21.05 11.91
N GLN A 9 16.84 -21.29 13.04
CA GLN A 9 16.23 -21.96 14.19
C GLN A 9 15.81 -21.01 15.33
N ASN A 10 16.29 -19.77 15.31
CA ASN A 10 16.01 -18.76 16.33
C ASN A 10 16.13 -17.36 15.71
N PHE A 11 15.74 -16.34 16.48
CA PHE A 11 15.72 -14.95 16.03
C PHE A 11 17.10 -14.43 15.58
N GLU A 12 18.18 -14.80 16.27
CA GLU A 12 19.54 -14.42 15.87
C GLU A 12 19.92 -15.02 14.51
N GLU A 13 19.62 -16.30 14.29
CA GLU A 13 19.86 -16.95 13.00
C GLU A 13 19.01 -16.34 11.89
N GLU A 14 17.74 -16.07 12.17
CA GLU A 14 16.81 -15.44 11.22
C GLU A 14 17.33 -14.05 10.84
N TYR A 15 17.74 -13.25 11.81
CA TYR A 15 18.32 -11.94 11.58
C TYR A 15 19.60 -12.00 10.72
N ARG A 16 20.53 -12.92 11.03
CA ARG A 16 21.76 -13.13 10.25
C ARG A 16 21.45 -13.53 8.81
N ALA A 17 20.51 -14.46 8.64
CA ALA A 17 20.13 -14.97 7.33
C ALA A 17 19.49 -13.87 6.49
N GLU A 18 18.60 -13.07 7.07
CA GLU A 18 17.92 -11.98 6.35
C GLU A 18 18.85 -10.79 6.07
N ASN A 19 19.79 -10.47 6.98
CA ASN A 19 20.86 -9.52 6.67
C ASN A 19 21.71 -9.98 5.48
N TYR A 20 22.05 -11.27 5.44
CA TYR A 20 22.76 -11.83 4.30
C TYR A 20 21.94 -11.77 3.02
N ARG A 21 20.63 -12.08 3.07
CA ARG A 21 19.71 -11.96 1.94
C ARG A 21 19.70 -10.53 1.39
N PHE A 22 19.55 -9.52 2.25
CA PHE A 22 19.54 -8.12 1.85
C PHE A 22 20.92 -7.57 1.44
N GLU A 23 22.02 -8.07 2.01
CA GLU A 23 23.37 -7.74 1.56
C GLU A 23 23.62 -8.26 0.13
N ARG A 24 23.27 -9.52 -0.16
CA ARG A 24 23.35 -10.06 -1.53
C ARG A 24 22.44 -9.30 -2.49
N TYR A 25 21.19 -9.07 -2.08
CA TYR A 25 20.25 -8.26 -2.83
C TYR A 25 20.90 -6.92 -3.22
N ARG A 26 21.44 -6.17 -2.26
CA ARG A 26 22.12 -4.87 -2.48
C ARG A 26 23.38 -4.93 -3.34
N THR A 27 24.20 -5.97 -3.18
CA THR A 27 25.57 -6.01 -3.76
C THR A 27 25.64 -6.64 -5.13
N GLU A 28 24.79 -7.62 -5.42
CA GLU A 28 24.94 -8.46 -6.61
C GLU A 28 23.99 -8.12 -7.75
N GLY A 29 22.97 -7.28 -7.52
CA GLY A 29 22.03 -6.98 -8.61
C GLY A 29 20.97 -8.06 -8.85
N ILE A 30 20.93 -9.10 -8.01
CA ILE A 30 20.05 -10.26 -8.18
C ILE A 30 18.84 -10.12 -7.25
N GLY A 31 17.74 -10.83 -7.53
CA GLY A 31 16.62 -10.92 -6.59
C GLY A 31 17.07 -11.42 -5.21
N ALA A 32 16.30 -11.08 -4.18
CA ALA A 32 16.50 -11.66 -2.85
C ALA A 32 16.46 -13.19 -2.94
N LEU A 33 17.36 -13.86 -2.21
CA LEU A 33 17.38 -15.32 -2.13
C LEU A 33 16.03 -15.84 -1.64
N THR A 34 15.56 -16.93 -2.24
CA THR A 34 14.42 -17.72 -1.73
C THR A 34 14.77 -18.37 -0.39
N ASP A 35 13.77 -18.78 0.38
CA ASP A 35 13.98 -19.46 1.66
C ASP A 35 14.79 -20.75 1.50
N ASP A 36 14.57 -21.48 0.40
CA ASP A 36 15.35 -22.67 0.06
C ASP A 36 16.81 -22.35 -0.23
N GLU A 37 17.08 -21.32 -1.06
CA GLU A 37 18.44 -20.89 -1.36
C GLU A 37 19.16 -20.35 -0.11
N LEU A 38 18.41 -19.71 0.79
CA LEU A 38 18.93 -19.22 2.05
C LEU A 38 19.27 -20.37 2.99
N ALA A 39 18.42 -21.39 3.09
CA ALA A 39 18.69 -22.61 3.85
C ALA A 39 19.90 -23.39 3.30
N ASP A 40 20.05 -23.45 1.98
CA ASP A 40 21.19 -24.10 1.30
C ASP A 40 22.53 -23.39 1.61
N GLN A 41 22.49 -22.07 1.84
CA GLN A 41 23.66 -21.25 2.13
C GLN A 41 23.92 -21.05 3.63
N ARG A 42 23.35 -21.91 4.50
CA ARG A 42 23.46 -21.79 5.96
C ARG A 42 24.87 -21.61 6.50
N SER A 43 25.83 -22.40 6.04
CA SER A 43 27.22 -22.30 6.47
C SER A 43 27.85 -20.92 6.17
N VAL A 44 27.44 -20.28 5.08
CA VAL A 44 27.97 -18.99 4.63
C VAL A 44 27.49 -17.86 5.53
N TRP A 45 26.18 -17.77 5.79
CA TRP A 45 25.64 -16.68 6.60
C TRP A 45 25.81 -16.90 8.10
N MET A 46 25.87 -18.16 8.57
CA MET A 46 26.25 -18.45 9.97
C MET A 46 27.69 -18.06 10.29
N GLY A 47 28.60 -18.16 9.31
CA GLY A 47 30.00 -17.75 9.46
C GLY A 47 30.20 -16.23 9.53
N ARG A 48 29.16 -15.43 9.25
CA ARG A 48 29.24 -13.97 9.39
C ARG A 48 29.21 -13.59 10.87
N PRO A 49 29.88 -12.51 11.30
CA PRO A 49 29.72 -12.03 12.68
C PRO A 49 28.33 -11.42 12.86
N PHE A 50 27.84 -11.48 14.09
CA PHE A 50 26.60 -10.85 14.54
C PHE A 50 26.95 -10.01 15.74
N PRO A 51 26.70 -8.70 15.73
CA PRO A 51 26.69 -7.72 14.61
C PRO A 51 28.07 -7.53 13.93
N ARG A 52 28.13 -6.80 12.81
CA ARG A 52 29.42 -6.36 12.22
C ARG A 52 29.92 -5.09 12.90
N TYR A 53 30.83 -5.24 13.87
CA TYR A 53 31.51 -4.09 14.48
C TYR A 53 32.47 -3.43 13.47
N GLY A 54 32.28 -2.14 13.21
CA GLY A 54 33.12 -1.34 12.34
C GLY A 54 32.35 -0.15 11.77
N HIS A 55 33.04 0.89 11.34
CA HIS A 55 32.41 1.97 10.58
C HIS A 55 31.66 1.37 9.38
N PRO A 56 30.48 1.91 9.01
CA PRO A 56 29.81 1.47 7.81
C PRO A 56 30.84 1.53 6.68
N PRO A 57 31.21 0.39 6.04
CA PRO A 57 31.98 0.51 4.82
C PRO A 57 31.11 1.39 3.94
N ALA A 58 31.67 2.51 3.45
CA ALA A 58 30.98 3.33 2.47
C ALA A 58 30.35 2.34 1.49
N ILE A 59 29.04 2.43 1.26
CA ILE A 59 28.34 1.54 0.33
C ILE A 59 29.19 1.54 -0.93
N ARG A 60 29.96 0.47 -1.17
CA ARG A 60 31.21 0.55 -1.94
C ARG A 60 30.86 1.11 -3.30
N SER A 61 31.19 2.38 -3.54
CA SER A 61 30.86 3.10 -4.77
C SER A 61 31.74 2.65 -5.93
N GLU A 62 32.83 1.95 -5.62
CA GLU A 62 33.96 1.72 -6.52
C GLU A 62 33.66 0.74 -7.66
N LYS A 63 32.47 0.13 -7.72
CA LYS A 63 32.08 -0.81 -8.78
C LYS A 63 30.70 -0.59 -9.40
N VAL A 64 30.11 0.59 -9.33
CA VAL A 64 28.82 0.81 -10.04
C VAL A 64 29.06 1.34 -11.45
N GLN A 65 29.72 0.54 -12.29
CA GLN A 65 29.56 0.61 -13.74
C GLN A 65 28.32 -0.19 -14.11
N GLY A 66 27.36 0.43 -14.82
CA GLY A 66 26.28 -0.31 -15.48
C GLY A 66 24.93 -0.34 -14.76
N TYR A 67 24.31 0.82 -14.55
CA TYR A 67 22.84 0.85 -14.48
C TYR A 67 22.29 0.24 -15.77
N SER A 68 21.65 -0.93 -15.67
CA SER A 68 21.04 -1.62 -16.81
C SER A 68 19.59 -1.15 -16.95
N GLU A 69 19.33 -0.44 -18.04
CA GLU A 69 17.98 0.01 -18.38
C GLU A 69 17.12 -1.14 -18.85
N ARG A 70 16.44 -1.77 -17.90
CA ARG A 70 15.36 -2.67 -18.24
C ARG A 70 14.08 -1.88 -18.43
N ARG A 71 13.76 -1.57 -19.69
CA ARG A 71 12.44 -1.03 -20.03
C ARG A 71 11.34 -1.98 -19.55
N MET A 72 10.21 -1.39 -19.17
CA MET A 72 8.96 -2.12 -18.99
C MET A 72 8.47 -2.61 -20.36
N ALA A 73 9.07 -3.70 -20.85
CA ALA A 73 8.62 -4.44 -22.02
C ALA A 73 7.35 -5.24 -21.66
N ARG A 74 6.61 -5.75 -22.66
CA ARG A 74 5.47 -6.70 -22.52
C ARG A 74 5.87 -8.00 -21.81
N ARG A 75 6.25 -7.91 -20.53
CA ARG A 75 6.40 -9.00 -19.57
C ARG A 75 5.28 -8.93 -18.53
N GLN A 76 4.12 -8.38 -18.88
CA GLN A 76 2.92 -8.96 -18.33
C GLN A 76 2.95 -10.42 -18.78
N ARG A 77 3.01 -11.35 -17.81
CA ARG A 77 2.42 -12.65 -18.07
C ARG A 77 1.00 -12.30 -18.49
N ASN A 78 0.66 -12.40 -19.78
CA ASN A 78 -0.71 -12.26 -20.22
C ASN A 78 -1.47 -13.25 -19.36
N MET A 79 -2.17 -12.76 -18.35
CA MET A 79 -2.91 -13.61 -17.44
C MET A 79 -3.94 -14.28 -18.32
N PRO A 80 -3.86 -15.60 -18.50
CA PRO A 80 -4.72 -16.26 -19.45
C PRO A 80 -6.17 -15.93 -19.14
N SER A 81 -6.96 -15.71 -20.18
CA SER A 81 -8.37 -15.40 -20.02
C SER A 81 -9.03 -16.47 -19.15
N LEU A 82 -9.70 -16.05 -18.07
CA LEU A 82 -10.54 -16.93 -17.27
C LEU A 82 -11.85 -17.29 -18.00
N LEU A 83 -12.10 -16.65 -19.15
CA LEU A 83 -13.20 -16.92 -20.07
C LEU A 83 -12.75 -17.82 -21.22
N GLY A 84 -13.63 -18.74 -21.62
CA GLY A 84 -13.42 -19.63 -22.77
C GLY A 84 -12.43 -20.76 -22.51
N ASN A 85 -12.02 -21.41 -23.60
CA ASN A 85 -10.99 -22.44 -23.59
C ASN A 85 -9.61 -21.78 -23.54
N SER A 86 -8.72 -22.29 -22.68
CA SER A 86 -7.37 -21.74 -22.49
C SER A 86 -6.32 -22.83 -22.67
N PRO A 87 -5.18 -22.55 -23.32
CA PRO A 87 -4.06 -23.50 -23.36
C PRO A 87 -3.45 -23.77 -21.98
N HIS A 88 -3.82 -22.99 -20.97
CA HIS A 88 -3.38 -23.12 -19.58
C HIS A 88 -4.30 -24.00 -18.72
N ASP A 89 -5.27 -24.72 -19.31
CA ASP A 89 -6.19 -25.60 -18.58
C ASP A 89 -5.47 -26.74 -17.83
N ASN A 90 -4.21 -27.04 -18.16
CA ASN A 90 -3.39 -28.01 -17.42
C ASN A 90 -2.58 -27.38 -16.28
N ASP A 91 -2.56 -26.05 -16.13
CA ASP A 91 -1.89 -25.36 -15.02
C ASP A 91 -2.81 -25.41 -13.78
N PRO A 92 -2.37 -26.01 -12.65
CA PRO A 92 -3.18 -26.10 -11.45
C PRO A 92 -3.57 -24.74 -10.86
N GLY A 93 -2.68 -23.73 -10.93
CA GLY A 93 -2.95 -22.38 -10.46
C GLY A 93 -3.98 -21.67 -11.32
N PHE A 94 -3.89 -21.81 -12.64
CA PHE A 94 -4.91 -21.29 -13.56
C PHE A 94 -6.27 -21.97 -13.33
N THR A 95 -6.28 -23.29 -13.20
CA THR A 95 -7.51 -24.06 -13.00
C THR A 95 -8.21 -23.66 -11.69
N ARG A 96 -7.45 -23.49 -10.60
CA ARG A 96 -7.98 -22.97 -9.33
C ARG A 96 -8.57 -21.57 -9.50
N ALA A 97 -7.85 -20.64 -10.13
CA ALA A 97 -8.35 -19.30 -10.38
C ALA A 97 -9.63 -19.29 -11.24
N ARG A 98 -9.70 -20.15 -12.27
CA ARG A 98 -10.89 -20.29 -13.13
C ARG A 98 -12.08 -20.87 -12.38
N GLN A 99 -11.87 -21.84 -11.50
CA GLN A 99 -12.92 -22.37 -10.63
C GLN A 99 -13.43 -21.29 -9.68
N ARG A 100 -12.51 -20.59 -9.01
CA ARG A 100 -12.82 -19.49 -8.09
C ARG A 100 -13.62 -18.39 -8.78
N PHE A 101 -13.24 -18.04 -10.01
CA PHE A 101 -13.95 -17.07 -10.83
C PHE A 101 -15.40 -17.46 -11.12
N ARG A 102 -15.65 -18.71 -11.51
CA ARG A 102 -17.02 -19.19 -11.77
C ARG A 102 -17.86 -19.13 -10.50
N GLU A 103 -17.33 -19.66 -9.40
CA GLU A 103 -17.98 -19.65 -8.10
C GLU A 103 -18.36 -18.24 -7.66
N ALA A 104 -17.41 -17.31 -7.72
CA ALA A 104 -17.62 -15.93 -7.32
C ALA A 104 -18.62 -15.18 -8.20
N ARG A 105 -18.51 -15.37 -9.52
CA ARG A 105 -19.42 -14.76 -10.48
C ARG A 105 -20.85 -15.24 -10.25
N ASP A 106 -21.04 -16.54 -10.16
CA ASP A 106 -22.37 -17.13 -10.03
C ASP A 106 -22.99 -16.76 -8.66
N TRP A 107 -22.18 -16.73 -7.59
CA TRP A 107 -22.62 -16.23 -6.28
C TRP A 107 -23.04 -14.76 -6.33
N PHE A 108 -22.24 -13.89 -6.95
CA PHE A 108 -22.51 -12.45 -7.00
C PHE A 108 -23.76 -12.12 -7.83
N LEU A 109 -23.92 -12.79 -8.98
CA LEU A 109 -25.13 -12.66 -9.81
C LEU A 109 -26.40 -13.13 -9.07
N ALA A 110 -26.28 -14.06 -8.12
CA ALA A 110 -27.40 -14.49 -7.30
C ALA A 110 -27.78 -13.46 -6.20
N GLN A 111 -26.95 -12.45 -5.92
CA GLN A 111 -27.22 -11.46 -4.87
C GLN A 111 -28.15 -10.33 -5.31
N GLY A 112 -28.33 -10.11 -6.61
CA GLY A 112 -29.11 -8.99 -7.11
C GLY A 112 -29.05 -8.81 -8.63
N PRO A 113 -29.65 -7.74 -9.16
CA PRO A 113 -29.77 -7.52 -10.59
C PRO A 113 -28.45 -6.93 -11.15
N PHE A 114 -27.48 -7.78 -11.41
CA PHE A 114 -26.16 -7.41 -11.94
C PHE A 114 -25.92 -7.97 -13.35
N ASP A 115 -25.20 -7.20 -14.16
CA ASP A 115 -24.64 -7.65 -15.42
C ASP A 115 -23.15 -7.95 -15.24
N PHE A 116 -22.74 -9.15 -15.64
CA PHE A 116 -21.33 -9.50 -15.71
C PHE A 116 -20.68 -8.80 -16.91
N ILE A 117 -19.55 -8.11 -16.68
CA ILE A 117 -18.79 -7.45 -17.76
C ILE A 117 -17.58 -8.31 -18.14
N ARG A 118 -16.61 -8.47 -17.23
CA ARG A 118 -15.36 -9.23 -17.49
C ARG A 118 -14.56 -9.50 -16.20
N PRO A 119 -13.69 -10.52 -16.16
CA PRO A 119 -12.60 -10.56 -15.19
C PRO A 119 -11.61 -9.41 -15.46
N LEU A 120 -11.08 -8.80 -14.40
CA LEU A 120 -10.09 -7.72 -14.49
C LEU A 120 -8.67 -8.23 -14.28
N GLY A 121 -8.48 -9.15 -13.33
CA GLY A 121 -7.17 -9.73 -13.04
C GLY A 121 -7.24 -10.75 -11.91
N TYR A 122 -6.19 -11.55 -11.77
CA TYR A 122 -6.02 -12.46 -10.64
C TYR A 122 -4.54 -12.62 -10.28
N GLY A 123 -4.21 -13.00 -9.04
CA GLY A 123 -2.83 -13.21 -8.61
C GLY A 123 -2.67 -13.24 -7.08
N GLY A 124 -1.48 -12.91 -6.58
CA GLY A 124 -1.19 -12.87 -5.13
C GLY A 124 -2.02 -11.85 -4.34
N LEU A 125 -2.81 -11.02 -5.02
CA LEU A 125 -3.70 -10.01 -4.45
C LEU A 125 -5.18 -10.40 -4.60
N GLY A 126 -5.47 -11.67 -4.89
CA GLY A 126 -6.82 -12.18 -5.10
C GLY A 126 -7.29 -12.13 -6.55
N LEU A 127 -8.61 -12.20 -6.73
CA LEU A 127 -9.34 -12.15 -8.00
C LEU A 127 -10.23 -10.90 -8.05
N THR A 128 -10.21 -10.18 -9.16
CA THR A 128 -11.05 -9.01 -9.41
C THR A 128 -11.95 -9.21 -10.62
N ILE A 129 -13.24 -8.88 -10.46
CA ILE A 129 -14.27 -9.05 -11.48
C ILE A 129 -15.10 -7.76 -11.60
N GLN A 130 -15.32 -7.30 -12.83
CA GLN A 130 -16.18 -6.15 -13.11
C GLN A 130 -17.62 -6.61 -13.36
N PHE A 131 -18.55 -5.93 -12.69
CA PHE A 131 -19.98 -6.01 -12.88
C PHE A 131 -20.57 -4.63 -13.10
N ARG A 132 -21.77 -4.57 -13.65
CA ARG A 132 -22.59 -3.36 -13.73
C ARG A 132 -23.90 -3.60 -12.99
N SER A 133 -24.27 -2.71 -12.07
CA SER A 133 -25.58 -2.77 -11.42
C SER A 133 -26.69 -2.39 -12.41
N ARG A 134 -27.86 -3.00 -12.26
CA ARG A 134 -29.09 -2.59 -12.95
C ARG A 134 -29.93 -1.73 -12.01
N GLY A 135 -30.63 -0.74 -12.57
CA GLY A 135 -31.49 0.19 -11.81
C GLY A 135 -31.55 1.56 -12.46
N GLU A 136 -32.15 2.53 -11.77
CA GLU A 136 -32.27 3.92 -12.27
C GLU A 136 -30.91 4.60 -12.46
N ASN A 137 -29.94 4.29 -11.60
CA ASN A 137 -28.58 4.82 -11.66
C ASN A 137 -27.56 3.67 -11.70
N PRO A 138 -27.36 3.02 -12.86
CA PRO A 138 -26.45 1.89 -12.99
C PRO A 138 -25.01 2.35 -12.79
N ILE A 139 -24.25 1.63 -11.96
CA ILE A 139 -22.84 1.90 -11.69
C ILE A 139 -21.98 0.67 -11.99
N ASP A 140 -20.76 0.89 -12.46
CA ASP A 140 -19.75 -0.15 -12.57
C ASP A 140 -19.13 -0.43 -11.20
N VAL A 141 -19.04 -1.71 -10.85
CA VAL A 141 -18.56 -2.22 -9.56
C VAL A 141 -17.49 -3.26 -9.79
N VAL A 142 -16.43 -3.22 -8.97
CA VAL A 142 -15.40 -4.25 -8.94
C VAL A 142 -15.59 -5.10 -7.69
N LEU A 143 -15.81 -6.40 -7.88
CA LEU A 143 -15.76 -7.40 -6.83
C LEU A 143 -14.32 -7.89 -6.69
N LYS A 144 -13.71 -7.71 -5.52
CA LYS A 144 -12.40 -8.29 -5.15
C LYS A 144 -12.59 -9.37 -4.09
N ILE A 145 -11.98 -10.53 -4.31
CA ILE A 145 -12.01 -11.67 -3.38
C ILE A 145 -10.66 -12.37 -3.31
N ALA A 146 -10.42 -13.16 -2.26
CA ALA A 146 -9.27 -14.05 -2.18
C ALA A 146 -9.35 -15.19 -3.22
N LEU A 147 -8.19 -15.64 -3.70
CA LEU A 147 -8.09 -16.80 -4.59
C LEU A 147 -8.38 -18.11 -3.85
N ASP A 148 -7.96 -18.20 -2.59
CA ASP A 148 -8.04 -19.41 -1.78
C ASP A 148 -9.13 -19.25 -0.71
N GLY A 149 -10.34 -19.73 -1.03
CA GLY A 149 -11.47 -19.71 -0.09
C GLY A 149 -12.14 -18.35 0.07
N TRP A 150 -13.22 -18.34 0.86
CA TRP A 150 -14.07 -17.17 1.11
C TRP A 150 -13.72 -16.40 2.37
N VAL A 151 -12.86 -16.93 3.24
CA VAL A 151 -12.46 -16.27 4.47
C VAL A 151 -10.97 -16.01 4.39
N ASP A 152 -10.57 -14.75 4.51
CA ASP A 152 -9.19 -14.31 4.26
C ASP A 152 -8.84 -13.11 5.15
N ASP A 153 -7.78 -13.24 5.96
CA ASP A 153 -7.36 -12.19 6.88
C ASP A 153 -6.78 -10.97 6.13
N ASP A 154 -6.07 -11.20 5.02
CA ASP A 154 -5.44 -10.13 4.24
C ASP A 154 -6.49 -9.26 3.56
N LEU A 155 -7.54 -9.88 3.00
CA LEU A 155 -8.67 -9.18 2.41
C LEU A 155 -9.43 -8.34 3.46
N ARG A 156 -9.58 -8.86 4.69
CA ARG A 156 -10.18 -8.10 5.81
C ARG A 156 -9.29 -6.95 6.27
N ASN A 157 -7.97 -7.14 6.28
CA ASN A 157 -7.02 -6.07 6.56
C ASN A 157 -7.12 -4.95 5.50
N GLU A 158 -7.18 -5.33 4.23
CA GLU A 158 -7.37 -4.41 3.12
C GLU A 158 -8.70 -3.66 3.21
N GLU A 159 -9.81 -4.34 3.52
CA GLU A 159 -11.11 -3.69 3.68
C GLU A 159 -11.05 -2.62 4.78
N ARG A 160 -10.45 -2.96 5.94
CA ARG A 160 -10.29 -2.01 7.06
C ARG A 160 -9.44 -0.81 6.69
N ALA A 161 -8.30 -1.03 6.03
CA ALA A 161 -7.42 0.05 5.58
C ALA A 161 -8.11 0.93 4.54
N THR A 162 -8.75 0.33 3.53
CA THR A 162 -9.48 1.07 2.48
C THR A 162 -10.63 1.88 3.06
N ARG A 163 -11.34 1.34 4.06
CA ARG A 163 -12.44 2.04 4.75
C ARG A 163 -11.97 3.30 5.48
N GLN A 164 -10.75 3.34 6.00
CA GLN A 164 -10.19 4.55 6.63
C GLN A 164 -10.04 5.69 5.61
N LEU A 165 -9.78 5.35 4.35
CA LEU A 165 -9.60 6.27 3.23
C LEU A 165 -10.91 6.62 2.52
N ALA A 166 -12.06 6.20 3.07
CA ALA A 166 -13.36 6.61 2.57
C ALA A 166 -13.46 8.15 2.56
N GLY A 167 -13.83 8.70 1.40
CA GLY A 167 -13.86 10.13 1.13
C GLY A 167 -12.54 10.72 0.62
N ALA A 168 -11.48 9.94 0.40
CA ALA A 168 -10.24 10.46 -0.18
C ALA A 168 -10.31 10.47 -1.72
N ALA A 169 -10.25 11.65 -2.35
CA ALA A 169 -10.47 11.75 -3.79
C ALA A 169 -9.44 10.97 -4.64
N HIS A 170 -8.21 10.84 -4.12
CA HIS A 170 -7.08 10.18 -4.77
C HIS A 170 -6.82 8.76 -4.24
N CYS A 171 -7.79 8.15 -3.57
CA CYS A 171 -7.76 6.75 -3.17
C CYS A 171 -9.00 6.04 -3.70
N ILE A 172 -8.90 4.74 -3.99
CA ILE A 172 -10.03 3.91 -4.42
C ILE A 172 -11.11 3.90 -3.34
N GLN A 173 -12.37 4.07 -3.75
CA GLN A 173 -13.51 4.10 -2.85
C GLN A 173 -14.21 2.74 -2.75
N LEU A 174 -14.58 2.37 -1.52
CA LEU A 174 -15.49 1.25 -1.26
C LEU A 174 -16.92 1.63 -1.63
N ILE A 175 -17.66 0.68 -2.19
CA ILE A 175 -19.09 0.79 -2.45
C ILE A 175 -19.82 0.07 -1.31
N ASP A 176 -20.74 0.77 -0.66
CA ASP A 176 -21.64 0.15 0.32
C ASP A 176 -22.53 -0.88 -0.41
N PRO A 177 -22.56 -2.17 0.03
CA PRO A 177 -23.44 -3.18 -0.54
C PRO A 177 -24.91 -2.71 -0.68
N GLU A 178 -25.41 -1.93 0.29
CA GLU A 178 -26.80 -1.45 0.28
C GLU A 178 -27.06 -0.49 -0.88
N ARG A 179 -26.04 0.28 -1.31
CA ARG A 179 -26.14 1.22 -2.45
C ARG A 179 -26.43 0.50 -3.77
N ILE A 180 -26.11 -0.78 -3.86
CA ILE A 180 -26.32 -1.61 -5.05
C ILE A 180 -27.37 -2.72 -4.83
N GLY A 181 -28.19 -2.59 -3.78
CA GLY A 181 -29.27 -3.52 -3.49
C GLY A 181 -28.82 -4.85 -2.89
N MET A 182 -27.57 -4.97 -2.42
CA MET A 182 -27.10 -6.13 -1.67
C MET A 182 -27.35 -5.96 -0.18
N LYS A 183 -27.58 -7.07 0.51
CA LYS A 183 -27.65 -7.09 1.98
C LYS A 183 -26.24 -6.94 2.57
N LYS A 184 -26.11 -6.07 3.57
CA LYS A 184 -24.89 -5.95 4.35
C LYS A 184 -24.67 -7.20 5.21
N GLN A 185 -23.47 -7.78 5.15
CA GLN A 185 -23.12 -8.93 5.98
C GLN A 185 -22.78 -8.50 7.41
N GLN A 186 -23.02 -9.40 8.36
CA GLN A 186 -22.58 -9.21 9.74
C GLN A 186 -21.05 -9.33 9.83
N PRO A 187 -20.39 -8.60 10.76
CA PRO A 187 -18.95 -8.73 10.95
C PRO A 187 -18.52 -10.16 11.25
N TYR A 188 -17.37 -10.58 10.72
CA TYR A 188 -16.82 -11.90 10.97
C TYR A 188 -16.33 -12.03 12.42
N LYS A 189 -16.88 -13.00 13.16
CA LYS A 189 -16.60 -13.22 14.60
C LYS A 189 -15.27 -13.93 14.85
N PHE A 190 -14.76 -14.68 13.87
CA PHE A 190 -13.54 -15.51 14.03
C PHE A 190 -12.30 -14.86 13.41
N ALA A 191 -12.24 -13.53 13.33
CA ALA A 191 -11.08 -12.82 12.80
C ALA A 191 -9.86 -12.94 13.72
N ARG A 192 -8.67 -13.20 13.14
CA ARG A 192 -7.42 -13.18 13.91
C ARG A 192 -7.11 -11.75 14.38
N SER A 193 -6.67 -11.61 15.63
CA SER A 193 -6.09 -10.36 16.12
C SER A 193 -4.72 -10.16 15.46
N GLU A 194 -4.36 -8.92 15.07
CA GLU A 194 -3.06 -8.63 14.46
C GLU A 194 -1.90 -9.19 15.30
N LEU A 195 -1.25 -10.25 14.81
CA LEU A 195 -0.35 -11.19 15.52
C LEU A 195 0.85 -10.58 16.26
N ILE A 196 1.09 -9.27 16.17
CA ILE A 196 2.26 -8.61 16.77
C ILE A 196 1.94 -7.34 17.59
N ASP A 197 0.67 -6.93 17.71
CA ASP A 197 0.35 -5.74 18.51
C ASP A 197 0.13 -6.02 20.01
N SER A 198 1.17 -5.74 20.83
CA SER A 198 1.15 -5.85 22.31
C SER A 198 0.55 -4.61 23.03
N SER A 199 -0.25 -3.77 22.37
CA SER A 199 -0.86 -2.58 23.01
C SER A 199 -1.89 -2.93 24.09
N SER A 200 -1.98 -2.10 25.13
CA SER A 200 -3.21 -1.91 25.90
C SER A 200 -4.35 -1.46 25.00
N GLU A 201 -5.55 -1.94 25.26
CA GLU A 201 -6.80 -1.62 24.54
C GLU A 201 -7.16 -0.12 24.48
N GLY A 202 -6.40 0.77 25.13
CA GLY A 202 -6.55 2.23 24.99
C GLY A 202 -6.01 2.82 23.69
N GLY A 203 -5.42 2.02 22.80
CA GLY A 203 -5.09 2.45 21.43
C GLY A 203 -6.11 1.90 20.46
N LEU A 204 -7.35 2.38 20.56
CA LEU A 204 -8.46 2.00 19.69
C LEU A 204 -7.96 1.94 18.24
N SER A 205 -8.06 0.74 17.65
CA SER A 205 -8.24 0.55 16.22
C SER A 205 -9.12 1.69 15.72
N GLY A 206 -8.69 2.42 14.69
CA GLY A 206 -9.19 3.74 14.30
C GLY A 206 -10.69 3.85 13.93
N ASP A 207 -11.53 2.91 14.34
CA ASP A 207 -12.99 2.99 14.22
C ASP A 207 -13.63 3.88 15.29
N GLU A 208 -13.07 4.00 16.51
CA GLU A 208 -13.73 4.73 17.61
C GLU A 208 -12.83 5.64 18.47
N SER A 209 -11.86 6.37 17.90
CA SER A 209 -11.26 7.46 18.71
C SER A 209 -12.28 8.59 18.94
N PRO A 210 -12.60 8.97 20.19
CA PRO A 210 -13.33 10.19 20.49
C PRO A 210 -12.58 11.42 19.94
N GLY A 211 -13.28 12.54 19.77
CA GLY A 211 -12.74 13.77 19.17
C GLY A 211 -11.46 14.29 19.83
N ASP A 212 -10.71 15.11 19.08
CA ASP A 212 -9.43 15.78 19.44
C ASP A 212 -8.93 15.54 20.87
N GLU A 213 -8.46 14.32 21.16
CA GLU A 213 -7.68 14.10 22.37
C GLU A 213 -6.44 15.00 22.27
N PRO A 214 -6.03 15.66 23.37
CA PRO A 214 -4.78 16.41 23.40
C PRO A 214 -3.64 15.51 22.92
N PRO A 215 -2.60 16.07 22.29
CA PRO A 215 -1.48 15.31 21.74
C PRO A 215 -1.05 14.24 22.75
N LYS A 216 -1.03 12.98 22.31
CA LYS A 216 -0.71 11.83 23.17
C LYS A 216 0.50 12.19 24.02
N LYS A 217 0.37 12.09 25.35
CA LYS A 217 1.50 12.26 26.28
C LYS A 217 2.70 11.50 25.70
N VAL A 218 3.86 12.17 25.62
CA VAL A 218 5.10 11.59 25.09
C VAL A 218 5.25 10.19 25.69
N GLN A 219 5.11 9.17 24.84
CA GLN A 219 5.17 7.80 25.33
C GLN A 219 6.60 7.52 25.76
N ARG A 220 6.76 6.94 26.96
CA ARG A 220 8.07 6.46 27.42
C ARG A 220 8.64 5.50 26.38
N THR A 221 9.94 5.61 26.11
CA THR A 221 10.64 4.68 25.21
C THR A 221 10.48 3.24 25.68
N ARG A 222 10.51 2.27 24.76
CA ARG A 222 10.42 0.86 25.13
C ARG A 222 11.50 0.46 26.15
N ARG A 223 12.72 0.96 25.95
CA ARG A 223 13.84 0.76 26.90
C ARG A 223 13.51 1.26 28.29
N ALA A 224 12.95 2.48 28.42
CA ALA A 224 12.55 3.02 29.71
C ALA A 224 11.42 2.20 30.38
N ARG A 225 10.49 1.68 29.58
CA ARG A 225 9.39 0.82 30.06
C ARG A 225 9.87 -0.57 30.49
N LEU A 226 10.89 -1.12 29.81
CA LEU A 226 11.51 -2.40 30.17
C LEU A 226 12.42 -2.29 31.41
N ALA A 227 12.99 -1.11 31.66
CA ALA A 227 13.77 -0.85 32.87
C ALA A 227 12.91 -0.86 34.16
N ASP A 228 11.61 -0.58 34.02
CA ASP A 228 10.63 -0.69 35.09
C ASP A 228 10.18 -2.15 35.26
N LYS A 229 10.55 -2.77 36.38
CA LYS A 229 10.28 -4.19 36.65
C LYS A 229 8.78 -4.51 36.66
N GLU A 230 7.96 -3.61 37.18
CA GLU A 230 6.51 -3.84 37.26
C GLU A 230 5.88 -3.74 35.88
N GLU A 231 6.26 -2.71 35.12
CA GLU A 231 5.78 -2.54 33.75
C GLU A 231 6.25 -3.67 32.82
N ALA A 232 7.51 -4.10 32.93
CA ALA A 232 8.05 -5.24 32.18
C ALA A 232 7.30 -6.55 32.49
N SER A 233 6.99 -6.80 33.77
CA SER A 233 6.19 -7.95 34.19
C SER A 233 4.78 -7.91 33.61
N ARG A 234 4.11 -6.74 33.66
CA ARG A 234 2.79 -6.52 33.05
C ARG A 234 2.83 -6.76 31.53
N MET A 235 3.85 -6.28 30.82
CA MET A 235 4.02 -6.51 29.38
C MET A 235 4.18 -7.99 29.04
N ARG A 236 5.02 -8.73 29.79
CA ARG A 236 5.18 -10.18 29.61
C ARG A 236 3.90 -10.97 29.89
N LYS A 237 3.14 -10.58 30.93
CA LYS A 237 1.84 -11.19 31.24
C LYS A 237 0.84 -11.00 30.10
N ARG A 238 0.74 -9.79 29.56
CA ARG A 238 -0.14 -9.47 28.42
C ARG A 238 0.22 -10.27 27.18
N LEU A 239 1.51 -10.43 26.89
CA LEU A 239 1.97 -11.28 25.79
C LEU A 239 1.49 -12.73 25.97
N ARG A 240 1.67 -13.32 27.16
CA ARG A 240 1.20 -14.70 27.41
C ARG A 240 -0.32 -14.84 27.24
N GLN A 241 -1.08 -13.88 27.75
CA GLN A 241 -2.54 -13.84 27.57
C GLN A 241 -2.93 -13.72 26.09
N ARG A 242 -2.18 -12.95 25.32
CA ARG A 242 -2.38 -12.77 23.89
C ARG A 242 -2.10 -14.05 23.11
N VAL A 243 -0.94 -14.68 23.33
CA VAL A 243 -0.60 -15.98 22.73
C VAL A 243 -1.69 -17.02 23.05
N LYS A 244 -2.21 -17.01 24.28
CA LYS A 244 -3.33 -17.89 24.66
C LYS A 244 -4.61 -17.59 23.88
N ARG A 245 -5.02 -16.31 23.79
CA ARG A 245 -6.21 -15.91 23.00
C ARG A 245 -6.06 -16.26 21.52
N ASP A 246 -4.87 -16.09 20.97
CA ASP A 246 -4.57 -16.39 19.57
C ASP A 246 -4.67 -17.90 19.32
N ALA A 247 -4.16 -18.74 20.22
CA ALA A 247 -4.32 -20.20 20.17
C ALA A 247 -5.80 -20.63 20.32
N GLU A 248 -6.54 -20.03 21.26
CA GLU A 248 -7.99 -20.27 21.43
C GLU A 248 -8.78 -19.87 20.16
N MET A 249 -8.37 -18.81 19.47
CA MET A 249 -8.97 -18.38 18.20
C MET A 249 -8.64 -19.30 17.04
N GLU A 250 -7.40 -19.79 16.98
CA GLU A 250 -6.97 -20.75 15.97
C GLU A 250 -7.77 -22.06 16.07
N GLU A 251 -7.99 -22.56 17.29
CA GLU A 251 -8.83 -23.73 17.53
C GLU A 251 -10.28 -23.53 17.04
N LYS A 252 -10.85 -22.34 17.25
CA LYS A 252 -12.20 -22.00 16.74
C LYS A 252 -12.25 -21.96 15.21
N ILE A 253 -11.24 -21.39 14.57
CA ILE A 253 -11.14 -21.36 13.11
C ILE A 253 -11.06 -22.80 12.57
N GLU A 254 -10.22 -23.65 13.16
CA GLU A 254 -10.12 -25.06 12.77
C GLU A 254 -11.43 -25.83 12.96
N GLU A 255 -12.16 -25.58 14.04
CA GLU A 255 -13.47 -26.20 14.27
C GLU A 255 -14.50 -25.75 13.23
N ARG A 256 -14.50 -24.47 12.86
CA ARG A 256 -15.36 -23.95 11.77
C ARG A 256 -15.05 -24.66 10.44
N GLU A 257 -13.77 -24.79 10.08
CA GLU A 257 -13.34 -25.49 8.87
C GLU A 257 -13.75 -26.97 8.89
N ARG A 258 -13.62 -27.65 10.03
CA ARG A 258 -14.11 -29.03 10.21
C ARG A 258 -15.61 -29.13 9.99
N ARG A 259 -16.40 -28.16 10.44
CA ARG A 259 -17.86 -28.12 10.23
C ARG A 259 -18.22 -27.89 8.77
N LEU A 260 -17.54 -26.96 8.08
CA LEU A 260 -17.71 -26.74 6.65
C LEU A 260 -17.43 -28.01 5.84
N GLU A 261 -16.36 -28.74 6.18
CA GLU A 261 -16.02 -29.97 5.49
C GLU A 261 -17.08 -31.08 5.71
N ARG A 262 -17.67 -31.16 6.92
CA ARG A 262 -18.80 -32.07 7.18
C ARG A 262 -20.01 -31.70 6.33
N ARG A 263 -20.34 -30.40 6.23
CA ARG A 263 -21.46 -29.89 5.41
C ARG A 263 -21.26 -30.22 3.94
N ARG A 264 -20.05 -30.01 3.41
CA ARG A 264 -19.67 -30.34 2.03
C ARG A 264 -19.83 -31.83 1.74
N LYS A 265 -19.38 -32.70 2.65
CA LYS A 265 -19.54 -34.16 2.53
C LYS A 265 -20.99 -34.62 2.61
N ALA A 266 -21.83 -33.93 3.38
CA ALA A 266 -23.26 -34.24 3.48
C ALA A 266 -24.04 -33.82 2.22
N GLY A 267 -23.77 -32.61 1.70
CA GLY A 267 -24.36 -32.12 0.45
C GLY A 267 -24.01 -32.98 -0.77
N GLY A 268 -22.76 -33.48 -0.84
CA GLY A 268 -22.34 -34.43 -1.88
C GLY A 268 -23.03 -35.80 -1.82
N LYS A 269 -23.71 -36.13 -0.72
CA LYS A 269 -24.53 -37.35 -0.56
C LYS A 269 -26.03 -37.10 -0.74
N GLY A 270 -26.42 -35.93 -1.25
CA GLY A 270 -27.83 -35.57 -1.46
C GLY A 270 -28.63 -35.33 -0.16
N LYS A 271 -27.96 -35.25 1.00
CA LYS A 271 -28.59 -34.86 2.26
C LYS A 271 -28.55 -33.35 2.40
N PHE A 272 -29.71 -32.71 2.35
CA PHE A 272 -29.86 -31.31 2.73
C PHE A 272 -29.74 -31.20 4.25
N ILE A 273 -28.65 -30.63 4.75
CA ILE A 273 -28.57 -30.14 6.13
C ILE A 273 -28.88 -28.65 6.01
N GLY A 274 -30.14 -28.28 6.25
CA GLY A 274 -30.55 -26.88 6.23
C GLY A 274 -29.82 -26.07 7.31
N GLY A 275 -29.56 -24.79 7.03
CA GLY A 275 -28.98 -23.85 7.98
C GLY A 275 -29.86 -23.73 9.22
N GLY A 276 -29.40 -24.31 10.32
CA GLY A 276 -29.98 -24.15 11.65
C GLY A 276 -29.25 -23.05 12.42
N ASP A 277 -29.70 -22.78 13.65
CA ASP A 277 -29.09 -21.78 14.56
C ASP A 277 -27.57 -22.00 14.76
N ASP A 278 -27.10 -23.26 14.68
CA ASP A 278 -25.68 -23.63 14.73
C ASP A 278 -24.86 -23.11 13.53
N ASP A 279 -25.44 -22.99 12.33
CA ASP A 279 -24.72 -22.50 11.13
C ASP A 279 -24.51 -20.98 11.21
N ASP A 280 -25.50 -20.25 11.76
CA ASP A 280 -25.45 -18.81 11.99
C ASP A 280 -24.51 -18.44 13.15
N GLU A 281 -24.49 -19.24 14.22
CA GLU A 281 -23.53 -19.07 15.32
C GLU A 281 -22.08 -19.10 14.80
N TRP A 282 -21.79 -20.06 13.91
CA TRP A 282 -20.46 -20.28 13.33
C TRP A 282 -20.22 -19.54 12.02
N GLN A 283 -21.19 -18.73 11.58
CA GLN A 283 -21.12 -17.91 10.38
C GLN A 283 -20.57 -18.71 9.17
N LEU A 284 -21.09 -19.92 8.97
CA LEU A 284 -20.56 -20.84 7.95
C LEU A 284 -20.68 -20.27 6.52
N ASP A 285 -21.67 -19.41 6.28
CA ASP A 285 -21.90 -18.79 4.98
C ASP A 285 -21.24 -17.43 4.78
N HIS A 286 -20.52 -16.92 5.80
CA HIS A 286 -19.76 -15.67 5.72
C HIS A 286 -18.76 -15.68 4.56
N LYS A 287 -18.66 -14.53 3.89
CA LYS A 287 -17.77 -14.32 2.75
C LYS A 287 -17.06 -12.99 2.88
N ASP A 288 -15.74 -13.02 2.88
CA ASP A 288 -14.90 -11.84 2.75
C ASP A 288 -14.84 -11.45 1.27
N TYR A 289 -15.22 -10.21 0.99
CA TYR A 289 -15.15 -9.57 -0.33
C TYR A 289 -15.08 -8.05 -0.18
N LEU A 290 -14.50 -7.37 -1.16
CA LEU A 290 -14.58 -5.92 -1.30
C LEU A 290 -15.40 -5.57 -2.54
N LEU A 291 -16.20 -4.51 -2.41
CA LEU A 291 -16.83 -3.83 -3.53
C LEU A 291 -16.14 -2.49 -3.70
N LEU A 292 -15.50 -2.30 -4.84
CA LEU A 292 -14.73 -1.11 -5.16
C LEU A 292 -15.37 -0.39 -6.34
N GLU A 293 -15.18 0.93 -6.40
CA GLU A 293 -15.46 1.68 -7.62
C GLU A 293 -14.62 1.14 -8.79
N PHE A 294 -15.19 1.19 -10.00
CA PHE A 294 -14.44 0.86 -11.20
C PHE A 294 -13.63 2.06 -11.70
N VAL A 295 -12.37 1.82 -12.08
CA VAL A 295 -11.47 2.84 -12.62
C VAL A 295 -11.11 2.49 -14.06
N GLU A 296 -11.56 3.32 -15.00
CA GLU A 296 -11.71 2.95 -16.41
C GLU A 296 -10.41 2.89 -17.24
N ASN A 297 -9.39 3.69 -16.91
CA ASN A 297 -8.19 3.83 -17.74
C ASN A 297 -7.03 2.92 -17.34
N GLY A 298 -7.26 1.96 -16.44
CA GLY A 298 -6.25 1.01 -15.96
C GLY A 298 -5.22 1.65 -15.03
N ASP A 299 -4.11 0.96 -14.80
CA ASP A 299 -3.03 1.37 -13.90
C ASP A 299 -1.83 2.04 -14.61
N LEU A 300 -0.95 2.67 -13.83
CA LEU A 300 0.26 3.32 -14.35
C LEU A 300 1.25 2.34 -14.98
N SER A 301 1.27 1.06 -14.60
CA SER A 301 2.12 0.05 -15.25
C SER A 301 1.69 -0.14 -16.71
N ASN A 302 0.39 -0.33 -16.93
CA ASN A 302 -0.21 -0.40 -18.27
C ASN A 302 0.00 0.91 -19.06
N PHE A 303 -0.11 2.06 -18.40
CA PHE A 303 0.19 3.35 -19.02
C PHE A 303 1.65 3.45 -19.51
N ILE A 304 2.63 3.07 -18.68
CA ILE A 304 4.06 3.07 -19.04
C ILE A 304 4.32 2.12 -20.22
N MET A 305 3.65 0.97 -20.27
CA MET A 305 3.74 0.06 -21.41
C MET A 305 3.27 0.74 -22.70
N LYS A 306 2.11 1.42 -22.70
CA LYS A 306 1.64 2.19 -23.86
C LYS A 306 2.63 3.29 -24.27
N LEU A 307 3.27 3.97 -23.30
CA LEU A 307 4.31 4.96 -23.60
C LEU A 307 5.56 4.34 -24.26
N ASN A 308 5.93 3.12 -23.86
CA ASN A 308 7.05 2.41 -24.47
C ASN A 308 6.71 1.96 -25.90
N GLU A 309 5.51 1.42 -26.13
CA GLU A 309 5.04 1.01 -27.47
C GLU A 309 4.99 2.19 -28.44
N LYS A 310 4.44 3.33 -28.01
CA LYS A 310 4.34 4.55 -28.83
C LYS A 310 5.62 5.39 -28.84
N ASN A 311 6.65 4.98 -28.10
CA ASN A 311 7.90 5.72 -27.86
C ASN A 311 7.67 7.19 -27.44
N LEU A 312 6.65 7.45 -26.64
CA LEU A 312 6.30 8.80 -26.18
C LEU A 312 7.05 9.17 -24.90
N ARG A 313 7.27 10.48 -24.72
CA ARG A 313 7.71 11.09 -23.46
C ARG A 313 6.51 11.80 -22.85
N VAL A 314 6.42 11.78 -21.53
CA VAL A 314 5.34 12.43 -20.78
C VAL A 314 5.61 13.94 -20.68
N PRO A 315 4.68 14.80 -21.11
CA PRO A 315 4.73 16.26 -20.92
C PRO A 315 4.85 16.66 -19.44
N ASN A 316 5.49 17.80 -19.16
CA ASN A 316 5.71 18.29 -17.80
C ASN A 316 4.42 18.66 -17.07
N ARG A 317 3.41 19.19 -17.77
CA ARG A 317 2.08 19.46 -17.18
C ARG A 317 1.42 18.18 -16.66
N ILE A 318 1.57 17.07 -17.39
CA ILE A 318 1.06 15.77 -16.97
C ILE A 318 1.88 15.24 -15.79
N LEU A 319 3.20 15.34 -15.83
CA LEU A 319 4.07 14.91 -14.73
C LEU A 319 3.77 15.65 -13.42
N TRP A 320 3.57 16.97 -13.45
CA TRP A 320 3.20 17.75 -12.26
C TRP A 320 1.79 17.42 -11.76
N SER A 321 0.83 17.20 -12.66
CA SER A 321 -0.52 16.80 -12.29
C SER A 321 -0.55 15.40 -11.64
N PHE A 322 0.19 14.44 -12.20
CA PHE A 322 0.38 13.11 -11.61
C PHE A 322 1.09 13.20 -10.26
N TRP A 323 2.12 14.03 -10.15
CA TRP A 323 2.81 14.28 -8.87
C TRP A 323 1.85 14.81 -7.80
N LEU A 324 1.01 15.78 -8.14
CA LEU A 324 0.01 16.31 -7.20
C LEU A 324 -0.96 15.23 -6.74
N CYS A 325 -1.47 14.38 -7.65
CA CYS A 325 -2.34 13.27 -7.27
C CYS A 325 -1.67 12.30 -6.30
N LEU A 326 -0.41 11.93 -6.58
CA LEU A 326 0.36 11.01 -5.75
C LEU A 326 0.62 11.59 -4.36
N VAL A 327 0.97 12.87 -4.27
CA VAL A 327 1.14 13.57 -2.99
C VAL A 327 -0.18 13.58 -2.20
N ARG A 328 -1.31 13.90 -2.85
CA ARG A 328 -2.63 13.90 -2.20
C ARG A 328 -3.07 12.52 -1.72
N ALA A 329 -2.71 11.45 -2.43
CA ALA A 329 -2.93 10.08 -1.96
C ALA A 329 -2.14 9.80 -0.66
N CYS A 330 -0.86 10.19 -0.58
CA CYS A 330 -0.09 10.08 0.66
C CYS A 330 -0.68 10.94 1.79
N VAL A 331 -1.18 12.13 1.48
CA VAL A 331 -1.87 12.99 2.47
C VAL A 331 -3.10 12.30 3.02
N ALA A 332 -3.88 11.63 2.18
CA ALA A 332 -5.03 10.85 2.65
C ALA A 332 -4.63 9.68 3.56
N MET A 333 -3.48 9.03 3.31
CA MET A 333 -2.97 7.96 4.19
C MET A 333 -2.50 8.50 5.55
N GLU A 334 -1.81 9.65 5.56
CA GLU A 334 -1.36 10.26 6.81
C GLU A 334 -2.53 10.93 7.57
N TYR A 335 -3.51 11.43 6.84
CA TYR A 335 -4.68 12.15 7.35
C TYR A 335 -6.00 11.65 6.72
N PRO A 336 -6.44 10.41 7.03
CA PRO A 336 -7.65 9.83 6.45
C PRO A 336 -8.90 10.69 6.66
N PRO A 337 -9.69 10.93 5.59
CA PRO A 337 -10.89 11.75 5.70
C PRO A 337 -11.90 11.17 6.70
N ARG A 338 -12.01 9.85 6.84
CA ARG A 338 -12.87 9.24 7.88
C ARG A 338 -12.62 9.81 9.27
N LYS A 339 -11.38 10.19 9.59
CA LYS A 339 -11.01 10.82 10.86
C LYS A 339 -10.97 12.34 10.78
N PHE A 340 -10.45 12.88 9.69
CA PHE A 340 -10.04 14.29 9.57
C PHE A 340 -10.97 15.13 8.69
N HIS A 341 -12.06 14.58 8.14
CA HIS A 341 -12.96 15.32 7.26
C HIS A 341 -13.59 16.53 7.99
N PRO A 342 -13.56 17.74 7.40
CA PRO A 342 -14.06 18.98 8.04
C PRO A 342 -15.51 18.89 8.52
N ARG A 343 -16.35 18.14 7.81
CA ARG A 343 -17.80 17.98 8.12
C ARG A 343 -18.15 16.89 9.13
N ARG A 344 -17.17 16.16 9.70
CA ARG A 344 -17.46 15.10 10.70
C ARG A 344 -17.93 15.67 12.05
N ARG A 345 -17.74 16.96 12.31
CA ARG A 345 -18.09 17.58 13.59
C ARG A 345 -19.52 18.14 13.55
N PRO A 346 -20.32 17.96 14.61
CA PRO A 346 -21.57 18.70 14.76
C PRO A 346 -21.29 20.19 14.57
N LYS A 347 -22.22 20.91 13.94
CA LYS A 347 -22.28 22.36 14.11
C LYS A 347 -22.33 22.60 15.62
N ASP A 348 -21.46 23.44 16.14
CA ASP A 348 -21.60 23.88 17.53
C ASP A 348 -23.03 24.45 17.71
N ALA A 349 -23.57 24.41 18.92
CA ALA A 349 -24.98 24.70 19.23
C ALA A 349 -25.47 26.11 18.81
N GLU A 350 -24.63 26.93 18.19
CA GLU A 350 -24.92 28.26 17.66
C GLU A 350 -24.98 28.34 16.12
N GLY A 351 -24.96 27.20 15.41
CA GLY A 351 -25.22 27.18 13.96
C GLY A 351 -24.09 27.74 13.08
N GLU A 352 -22.99 28.22 13.65
CA GLU A 352 -21.77 28.49 12.91
C GLU A 352 -21.07 27.17 12.53
N PRO A 353 -20.58 27.03 11.29
CA PRO A 353 -19.73 25.90 10.94
C PRO A 353 -18.47 25.96 11.82
N PRO A 354 -17.98 24.83 12.39
CA PRO A 354 -16.83 24.78 13.32
C PRO A 354 -15.50 25.33 12.77
N ASN A 355 -15.49 25.77 11.52
CA ASN A 355 -14.35 26.24 10.77
C ASN A 355 -14.45 27.71 10.32
N ALA A 356 -15.54 28.46 10.60
CA ALA A 356 -15.63 29.87 10.20
C ALA A 356 -14.61 30.75 10.94
N ALA A 357 -14.50 30.60 12.26
CA ALA A 357 -13.53 31.35 13.07
C ALA A 357 -12.06 30.94 12.78
N LEU A 358 -11.80 29.66 12.47
CA LEU A 358 -10.48 29.18 12.05
C LEU A 358 -10.12 29.60 10.62
N ALA A 359 -11.10 29.69 9.72
CA ALA A 359 -10.92 30.26 8.38
C ALA A 359 -10.64 31.76 8.43
N ALA A 360 -11.26 32.48 9.38
CA ALA A 360 -11.07 33.92 9.57
C ALA A 360 -9.72 34.28 10.22
N LEU A 361 -9.08 33.35 10.97
CA LEU A 361 -7.78 33.55 11.61
C LEU A 361 -6.59 33.20 10.70
N ALA A 362 -6.80 32.58 9.55
CA ALA A 362 -5.77 32.26 8.55
C ALA A 362 -5.50 33.45 7.60
N LEU A 363 -5.28 34.64 8.16
CA LEU A 363 -4.97 35.86 7.42
C LEU A 363 -3.54 35.81 6.88
N ASP A 364 -3.40 35.21 5.70
CA ASP A 364 -2.58 35.64 4.57
C ASP A 364 -3.21 35.00 3.32
N ASP A 365 -3.35 35.76 2.22
CA ASP A 365 -4.18 35.41 1.06
C ASP A 365 -3.81 34.06 0.36
N ASP A 366 -2.63 33.51 0.67
CA ASP A 366 -2.05 32.25 0.18
C ASP A 366 -2.29 31.02 1.10
N ASP A 367 -2.74 31.20 2.35
CA ASP A 367 -2.88 30.11 3.36
C ASP A 367 -4.35 29.66 3.58
N ARG A 368 -5.26 30.04 2.67
CA ARG A 368 -6.69 29.66 2.65
C ARG A 368 -6.97 28.15 2.62
N ASP A 369 -5.96 27.32 2.36
CA ASP A 369 -6.08 25.87 2.14
C ASP A 369 -6.01 24.99 3.40
N LEU A 370 -5.86 25.57 4.60
CA LEU A 370 -5.70 24.77 5.84
C LEU A 370 -6.96 24.00 6.26
N ASN A 371 -8.11 24.27 5.64
CA ASN A 371 -9.40 23.64 5.94
C ASN A 371 -9.79 22.47 5.02
N GLY A 372 -8.94 22.06 4.08
CA GLY A 372 -9.23 20.92 3.21
C GLY A 372 -10.22 21.21 2.09
N LYS A 373 -9.79 21.12 0.83
CA LYS A 373 -10.67 21.19 -0.34
C LYS A 373 -11.62 19.99 -0.38
N ILE A 374 -12.91 20.28 -0.63
CA ILE A 374 -13.96 19.27 -0.84
C ILE A 374 -14.35 19.23 -2.33
N VAL A 375 -14.33 18.04 -2.94
CA VAL A 375 -14.75 17.78 -4.33
C VAL A 375 -15.98 16.88 -4.35
N ASP A 376 -16.86 17.04 -5.33
CA ASP A 376 -18.09 16.24 -5.50
C ASP A 376 -18.92 16.08 -4.23
N GLY A 377 -19.00 17.16 -3.45
CA GLY A 377 -19.78 17.23 -2.22
C GLY A 377 -19.33 16.30 -1.08
N GLN A 378 -18.39 15.37 -1.28
CA GLN A 378 -18.02 14.36 -0.27
C GLN A 378 -16.53 13.96 -0.26
N LEU A 379 -15.75 14.27 -1.30
CA LEU A 379 -14.35 13.88 -1.41
C LEU A 379 -13.41 14.95 -0.85
N PHE A 380 -12.26 14.55 -0.30
CA PHE A 380 -11.30 15.39 0.42
C PHE A 380 -9.88 15.25 -0.15
N GLU A 381 -9.13 16.36 -0.24
CA GLU A 381 -7.88 16.44 -1.00
C GLU A 381 -6.65 17.09 -0.32
N ASP A 382 -6.76 17.82 0.80
CA ASP A 382 -5.61 18.56 1.36
C ASP A 382 -5.17 18.15 2.76
N VAL A 383 -3.99 18.65 3.13
CA VAL A 383 -3.38 18.46 4.45
C VAL A 383 -4.21 19.22 5.50
N PRO A 384 -4.68 18.57 6.57
CA PRO A 384 -5.32 19.28 7.67
C PRO A 384 -4.37 20.27 8.35
N GLY A 385 -4.93 21.29 8.99
CA GLY A 385 -4.14 22.26 9.77
C GLY A 385 -3.22 21.66 10.85
N PRO A 386 -2.20 22.41 11.30
CA PRO A 386 -1.04 21.93 12.07
C PRO A 386 -1.34 21.39 13.47
N LYS A 387 -2.58 21.53 13.96
CA LYS A 387 -2.99 21.05 15.29
C LYS A 387 -3.35 19.56 15.32
N ARG A 388 -3.29 18.86 14.20
CA ARG A 388 -3.77 17.48 14.08
C ARG A 388 -2.62 16.49 14.08
N SER A 389 -2.69 15.48 14.94
CA SER A 389 -1.70 14.40 14.95
C SER A 389 -1.92 13.47 13.76
N PRO A 390 -0.90 13.25 12.92
CA PRO A 390 -0.98 12.32 11.79
C PRO A 390 -1.19 10.87 12.27
N LEU A 391 -1.64 10.01 11.36
CA LEU A 391 -1.47 8.57 11.49
C LEU A 391 -0.11 8.17 10.90
N GLU A 392 0.60 7.28 11.59
CA GLU A 392 1.87 6.71 11.13
C GLU A 392 1.60 5.51 10.20
N GLU A 393 0.75 5.73 9.20
CA GLU A 393 0.43 4.73 8.18
C GLU A 393 1.49 4.72 7.08
N CYS A 394 2.04 3.54 6.79
CA CYS A 394 2.93 3.32 5.66
C CYS A 394 2.41 2.20 4.76
N GLY A 395 2.53 2.38 3.45
CA GLY A 395 2.31 1.37 2.44
C GLY A 395 3.35 1.51 1.33
N ILE A 396 3.75 0.39 0.72
CA ILE A 396 4.72 0.42 -0.37
C ILE A 396 3.99 0.67 -1.69
N ILE A 397 4.00 1.93 -2.13
CA ILE A 397 3.32 2.35 -3.35
C ILE A 397 4.10 1.93 -4.60
N ASP A 398 3.42 1.28 -5.54
CA ASP A 398 3.97 0.90 -6.85
C ASP A 398 3.06 1.27 -8.05
N THR A 399 3.61 1.18 -9.27
CA THR A 399 2.90 1.57 -10.51
C THR A 399 1.63 0.76 -10.81
N GLY A 400 1.50 -0.47 -10.32
CA GLY A 400 0.33 -1.32 -10.48
C GLY A 400 -0.79 -1.04 -9.47
N GLU A 401 -0.53 -0.26 -8.43
CA GLU A 401 -1.51 0.15 -7.42
C GLU A 401 -2.11 1.52 -7.72
N VAL A 402 -1.54 2.27 -8.65
CA VAL A 402 -2.00 3.61 -9.02
C VAL A 402 -2.81 3.54 -10.31
N PHE A 403 -4.11 3.75 -10.18
CA PHE A 403 -5.08 3.71 -11.27
C PHE A 403 -5.34 5.11 -11.84
N ILE A 404 -5.72 5.15 -13.11
CA ILE A 404 -6.05 6.36 -13.86
C ILE A 404 -7.57 6.44 -13.98
N GLY A 405 -8.16 7.43 -13.31
CA GLY A 405 -9.58 7.76 -13.38
C GLY A 405 -9.99 8.46 -14.67
N GLY A 406 -11.22 8.96 -14.68
CA GLY A 406 -11.74 9.83 -15.73
C GLY A 406 -11.31 11.29 -15.54
N PHE A 407 -11.75 12.13 -16.47
CA PHE A 407 -11.64 13.58 -16.36
C PHE A 407 -12.74 14.13 -15.44
N ASP A 408 -12.41 15.18 -14.71
CA ASP A 408 -13.34 15.85 -13.80
C ASP A 408 -13.86 17.12 -14.46
N VAL A 409 -14.91 16.96 -15.30
CA VAL A 409 -15.52 18.09 -16.03
C VAL A 409 -16.27 19.06 -15.13
N ASN A 410 -16.52 18.68 -13.87
CA ASN A 410 -17.25 19.48 -12.90
C ASN A 410 -16.33 20.08 -11.81
N ALA A 411 -15.01 19.87 -11.91
CA ALA A 411 -14.05 20.43 -10.96
C ALA A 411 -14.11 21.95 -10.97
N LYS A 412 -14.36 22.55 -9.81
CA LYS A 412 -14.50 24.01 -9.66
C LYS A 412 -13.20 24.79 -9.85
N ASP A 413 -12.07 24.10 -9.82
CA ASP A 413 -10.73 24.68 -9.91
C ASP A 413 -9.96 24.21 -11.15
N ASP A 414 -10.68 23.66 -12.13
CA ASP A 414 -10.15 23.10 -13.39
C ASP A 414 -9.11 21.96 -13.20
N GLU A 415 -8.88 21.53 -11.97
CA GLU A 415 -8.06 20.36 -11.69
C GLU A 415 -8.72 19.12 -12.27
N HIS A 416 -7.92 18.28 -12.91
CA HIS A 416 -8.38 17.08 -13.61
C HIS A 416 -9.30 17.28 -14.82
N LEU A 417 -9.50 18.53 -15.27
CA LEU A 417 -10.21 18.82 -16.52
C LEU A 417 -9.44 18.31 -17.75
N LEU A 418 -8.11 18.52 -17.77
CA LEU A 418 -7.22 18.15 -18.89
C LEU A 418 -6.40 16.89 -18.65
N VAL A 419 -6.18 16.51 -17.39
CA VAL A 419 -5.35 15.36 -17.01
C VAL A 419 -6.12 14.50 -16.02
N PRO A 420 -6.40 13.23 -16.32
CA PRO A 420 -7.23 12.40 -15.47
C PRO A 420 -6.63 12.24 -14.07
N ARG A 421 -7.53 12.06 -13.11
CA ARG A 421 -7.20 11.90 -11.70
C ARG A 421 -6.52 10.55 -11.47
N LEU A 422 -5.37 10.53 -10.79
CA LEU A 422 -4.83 9.26 -10.29
C LEU A 422 -5.49 8.88 -8.96
N LYS A 423 -5.73 7.58 -8.78
CA LYS A 423 -6.26 6.98 -7.55
C LYS A 423 -5.37 5.83 -7.09
N LEU A 424 -4.89 5.89 -5.85
CA LEU A 424 -4.17 4.81 -5.20
C LEU A 424 -5.15 3.74 -4.72
N ALA A 425 -4.83 2.46 -4.93
CA ALA A 425 -5.62 1.31 -4.50
C ALA A 425 -4.75 0.31 -3.75
N ASP A 426 -5.33 -0.83 -3.38
CA ASP A 426 -4.63 -2.01 -2.84
C ASP A 426 -3.94 -1.74 -1.50
N PHE A 427 -4.73 -1.34 -0.50
CA PHE A 427 -4.23 -1.01 0.84
C PHE A 427 -3.98 -2.24 1.72
N GLY A 428 -3.91 -3.45 1.16
CA GLY A 428 -3.66 -4.69 1.92
C GLY A 428 -2.27 -4.71 2.57
N THR A 429 -1.33 -3.92 2.07
CA THR A 429 0.00 -3.73 2.67
C THR A 429 0.12 -2.45 3.50
N ALA A 430 -0.95 -1.66 3.61
CA ALA A 430 -0.96 -0.46 4.43
C ALA A 430 -0.97 -0.84 5.90
N LEU A 431 -0.01 -0.29 6.65
CA LEU A 431 0.22 -0.65 8.04
C LEU A 431 0.31 0.61 8.88
N ASN A 432 -0.44 0.64 9.97
CA ASN A 432 -0.23 1.61 11.04
C ASN A 432 0.91 1.12 11.93
N VAL A 433 2.10 1.70 11.73
CA VAL A 433 3.31 1.30 12.46
C VAL A 433 3.34 2.05 13.79
N LYS A 434 3.22 1.30 14.88
CA LYS A 434 3.19 1.85 16.23
C LYS A 434 4.61 2.10 16.73
N PRO A 435 4.88 3.23 17.40
CA PRO A 435 6.19 3.53 17.96
C PRO A 435 6.47 2.67 19.21
N ASN A 436 7.75 2.57 19.61
CA ASN A 436 8.19 1.93 20.85
C ASN A 436 7.75 0.46 21.01
N LYS A 437 7.72 -0.29 19.89
CA LYS A 437 7.42 -1.73 19.85
C LYS A 437 8.68 -2.60 19.91
N SER A 438 8.48 -3.92 20.01
CA SER A 438 9.56 -4.90 20.15
C SER A 438 10.39 -5.05 18.86
N ASN A 439 11.58 -5.60 18.98
CA ASN A 439 12.42 -5.92 17.82
C ASN A 439 11.68 -6.76 16.79
N GLU A 440 11.01 -7.83 17.22
CA GLU A 440 10.20 -8.69 16.35
C GLU A 440 9.15 -7.90 15.56
N TYR A 441 8.47 -6.93 16.20
CA TYR A 441 7.45 -6.10 15.55
C TYR A 441 7.98 -5.29 14.36
N TYR A 442 9.17 -4.72 14.49
CA TYR A 442 9.81 -3.96 13.41
C TYR A 442 10.52 -4.88 12.42
N PHE A 443 11.11 -5.98 12.88
CA PHE A 443 11.80 -6.93 12.03
C PHE A 443 10.86 -7.57 11.01
N CYS A 444 9.66 -8.02 11.42
CA CYS A 444 8.69 -8.63 10.50
C CYS A 444 8.24 -7.69 9.35
N LYS A 445 8.28 -6.37 9.58
CA LYS A 445 7.89 -5.35 8.56
C LYS A 445 8.95 -5.14 7.48
N ARG A 446 10.18 -5.63 7.72
CA ARG A 446 11.29 -5.50 6.78
C ARG A 446 10.99 -6.15 5.43
N PHE A 447 10.09 -7.14 5.42
CA PHE A 447 9.75 -7.96 4.26
C PHE A 447 8.45 -7.52 3.57
N GLN A 448 7.77 -6.51 4.10
CA GLN A 448 6.47 -6.05 3.58
C GLN A 448 6.70 -5.03 2.47
N ALA A 449 7.08 -5.52 1.29
CA ALA A 449 7.17 -4.73 0.07
C ALA A 449 7.09 -5.61 -1.19
N LYS A 450 6.68 -5.00 -2.30
CA LYS A 450 6.83 -5.61 -3.62
C LYS A 450 8.28 -5.55 -4.09
N ARG A 451 8.70 -6.58 -4.82
CA ARG A 451 10.08 -6.73 -5.32
C ARG A 451 10.51 -5.48 -6.10
N GLY A 452 11.61 -4.86 -5.68
CA GLY A 452 12.17 -3.66 -6.32
C GLY A 452 11.66 -2.32 -5.74
N TYR A 453 10.61 -2.34 -4.90
CA TYR A 453 10.00 -1.14 -4.33
C TYR A 453 10.34 -0.90 -2.85
N PHE A 454 11.25 -1.70 -2.28
CA PHE A 454 11.74 -1.52 -0.92
C PHE A 454 12.33 -0.12 -0.71
N ALA A 455 12.04 0.48 0.45
CA ALA A 455 12.65 1.73 0.89
C ALA A 455 13.93 1.47 1.71
N PRO A 456 14.87 2.43 1.81
CA PRO A 456 16.10 2.31 2.59
C PRO A 456 15.90 1.77 4.03
N GLU A 457 14.77 2.06 4.64
CA GLU A 457 14.38 1.59 5.97
C GLU A 457 14.25 0.06 6.06
N GLN A 458 14.03 -0.62 4.94
CA GLN A 458 13.91 -2.08 4.84
C GLN A 458 15.23 -2.76 4.40
N PHE A 459 16.03 -2.13 3.54
CA PHE A 459 17.22 -2.76 2.96
C PHE A 459 18.55 -2.10 3.38
N GLY A 460 18.51 -1.00 4.12
CA GLY A 460 19.67 -0.18 4.50
C GLY A 460 20.77 -0.95 5.23
N ILE A 461 21.99 -0.43 5.18
CA ILE A 461 23.16 -1.07 5.82
C ILE A 461 23.06 -1.01 7.36
N GLU A 462 22.22 -0.14 7.88
CA GLU A 462 21.95 0.07 9.30
C GLU A 462 21.51 -1.23 9.98
N TRP A 463 20.77 -2.09 9.27
CA TRP A 463 20.41 -3.43 9.74
C TRP A 463 21.61 -4.32 10.07
N ASP A 464 22.78 -4.07 9.49
CA ASP A 464 23.99 -4.86 9.77
C ASP A 464 24.68 -4.46 11.10
N TYR A 465 24.28 -3.32 11.68
CA TYR A 465 24.85 -2.76 12.92
C TYR A 465 23.94 -2.86 14.13
N VAL A 466 22.63 -3.02 13.93
CA VAL A 466 21.72 -3.31 15.04
C VAL A 466 21.90 -4.77 15.46
N ALA A 467 22.01 -5.00 16.77
CA ALA A 467 22.14 -6.33 17.36
C ALA A 467 20.90 -6.68 18.21
N PRO A 468 19.72 -6.85 17.59
CA PRO A 468 18.53 -7.24 18.33
C PRO A 468 18.65 -8.74 18.67
N THR A 469 19.29 -9.07 19.80
CA THR A 469 19.44 -10.47 20.27
C THR A 469 18.17 -10.99 20.93
N ASP A 470 17.38 -10.10 21.55
CA ASP A 470 16.10 -10.40 22.16
C ASP A 470 14.96 -9.95 21.23
N PRO A 471 14.06 -10.85 20.76
CA PRO A 471 12.89 -10.43 19.98
C PRO A 471 11.99 -9.44 20.74
N PHE A 472 12.02 -9.43 22.08
CA PHE A 472 11.29 -8.48 22.92
C PHE A 472 12.04 -7.18 23.22
N GLY A 473 13.28 -7.05 22.77
CA GLY A 473 14.15 -5.90 23.02
C GLY A 473 13.68 -4.59 22.37
N PRO A 474 14.32 -3.45 22.72
CA PRO A 474 13.98 -2.12 22.19
C PRO A 474 14.86 -1.63 21.02
N GLU A 475 15.93 -2.34 20.68
CA GLU A 475 17.02 -1.85 19.82
C GLU A 475 16.56 -1.30 18.47
N LEU A 476 15.60 -1.96 17.81
CA LEU A 476 15.07 -1.53 16.50
C LEU A 476 14.17 -0.30 16.60
N SER A 477 13.48 -0.10 17.73
CA SER A 477 12.59 1.06 17.92
C SER A 477 13.32 2.40 18.07
N GLU A 478 14.65 2.35 18.25
CA GLU A 478 15.52 3.50 18.52
C GLU A 478 16.38 3.86 17.30
N GLN A 479 16.22 3.16 16.19
CA GLN A 479 16.98 3.38 14.96
C GLN A 479 16.40 4.53 14.13
N THR A 480 17.27 5.25 13.43
CA THR A 480 16.87 6.39 12.58
C THR A 480 16.52 5.98 11.16
N VAL A 481 17.02 4.85 10.66
CA VAL A 481 16.76 4.34 9.30
C VAL A 481 16.21 2.91 9.34
N ALA A 482 16.99 1.93 9.80
CA ALA A 482 16.56 0.53 9.86
C ALA A 482 15.32 0.37 10.73
N GLY A 483 14.20 -0.06 10.14
CA GLY A 483 12.95 -0.22 10.88
C GLY A 483 12.18 1.07 11.17
N ASN A 484 12.64 2.22 10.67
CA ASN A 484 11.94 3.51 10.82
C ASN A 484 10.80 3.65 9.80
N TYR A 485 9.79 2.79 9.93
CA TYR A 485 8.67 2.78 8.98
C TYR A 485 7.65 3.88 9.31
N GLY A 486 7.11 4.51 8.27
CA GLY A 486 6.10 5.56 8.39
C GLY A 486 5.86 6.33 7.09
N ALA A 487 5.26 7.51 7.18
CA ALA A 487 4.97 8.38 6.05
C ALA A 487 6.17 8.66 5.10
N PRO A 488 7.43 8.78 5.57
CA PRO A 488 8.58 8.92 4.67
C PRO A 488 8.72 7.80 3.63
N MET A 489 8.25 6.57 3.92
CA MET A 489 8.25 5.47 2.95
C MET A 489 7.22 5.67 1.84
N ASN A 490 6.06 6.25 2.16
CA ASN A 490 5.06 6.61 1.14
C ASN A 490 5.66 7.65 0.18
N ILE A 491 6.40 8.64 0.74
CA ILE A 491 7.12 9.67 -0.03
C ILE A 491 8.16 9.05 -0.96
N TRP A 492 8.91 8.07 -0.48
CA TRP A 492 9.81 7.27 -1.32
C TRP A 492 9.04 6.56 -2.45
N GLY A 493 7.94 5.87 -2.12
CA GLY A 493 7.13 5.09 -3.05
C GLY A 493 6.53 5.92 -4.19
N ILE A 494 5.96 7.08 -3.89
CA ILE A 494 5.41 7.96 -4.93
C ILE A 494 6.50 8.54 -5.85
N ALA A 495 7.68 8.84 -5.30
CA ALA A 495 8.78 9.36 -6.08
C ALA A 495 9.37 8.29 -7.00
N LEU A 496 9.52 7.06 -6.51
CA LEU A 496 9.93 5.92 -7.32
C LEU A 496 8.89 5.60 -8.41
N THR A 497 7.60 5.73 -8.10
CA THR A 497 6.50 5.56 -9.07
C THR A 497 6.58 6.60 -10.19
N LEU A 498 6.76 7.88 -9.88
CA LEU A 498 6.91 8.91 -10.92
C LEU A 498 8.24 8.77 -11.67
N TRP A 499 9.30 8.31 -11.01
CA TRP A 499 10.55 7.93 -11.66
C TRP A 499 10.34 6.81 -12.68
N ASN A 500 9.50 5.79 -12.39
CA ASN A 500 9.16 4.77 -13.36
C ASN A 500 8.41 5.35 -14.58
N VAL A 501 7.51 6.32 -14.37
CA VAL A 501 6.79 7.01 -15.45
C VAL A 501 7.76 7.79 -16.35
N ILE A 502 8.70 8.54 -15.77
CA ILE A 502 9.69 9.33 -16.51
C ILE A 502 10.65 8.44 -17.30
N THR A 503 11.20 7.42 -16.64
CA THR A 503 12.24 6.56 -17.22
C THR A 503 11.67 5.46 -18.11
N LYS A 504 10.39 5.11 -17.92
CA LYS A 504 9.70 3.97 -18.53
C LYS A 504 10.39 2.62 -18.26
N CYS A 505 11.18 2.58 -17.19
CA CYS A 505 11.98 1.45 -16.76
C CYS A 505 11.47 0.89 -15.43
N TYR A 506 11.67 -0.41 -15.22
CA TYR A 506 11.50 -1.02 -13.90
C TYR A 506 12.42 -0.34 -12.89
N PRO A 507 12.04 -0.29 -11.60
CA PRO A 507 12.98 0.14 -10.57
C PRO A 507 14.23 -0.74 -10.63
N PRO A 508 15.43 -0.18 -10.39
CA PRO A 508 16.63 -0.99 -10.29
C PRO A 508 16.44 -2.04 -9.18
N ILE A 509 16.88 -3.27 -9.44
CA ILE A 509 16.81 -4.39 -8.49
C ILE A 509 18.24 -4.84 -8.22
N PRO A 510 18.79 -4.61 -7.02
CA PRO A 510 18.24 -3.81 -5.93
C PRO A 510 18.20 -2.31 -6.29
N PRO A 511 17.50 -1.48 -5.50
CA PRO A 511 17.66 -0.03 -5.58
C PRO A 511 19.14 0.35 -5.57
N GLN A 512 19.61 0.93 -6.67
CA GLN A 512 21.01 1.27 -6.84
C GLN A 512 21.27 2.66 -6.30
N ARG A 513 22.26 2.77 -5.40
CA ARG A 513 22.85 4.06 -5.06
C ARG A 513 23.40 4.69 -6.33
N GLN A 514 23.15 5.98 -6.51
CA GLN A 514 23.69 6.73 -7.64
C GLN A 514 24.68 7.80 -7.13
N PRO A 515 25.90 7.86 -7.68
CA PRO A 515 26.93 8.78 -7.20
C PRO A 515 26.57 10.22 -7.55
N GLY A 516 26.84 11.17 -6.65
CA GLY A 516 26.58 12.59 -6.87
C GLY A 516 26.91 13.45 -5.64
N PRO A 517 27.00 14.79 -5.79
CA PRO A 517 27.17 15.70 -4.67
C PRO A 517 25.90 15.76 -3.80
N GLY A 518 26.06 15.97 -2.50
CA GLY A 518 24.96 16.12 -1.54
C GLY A 518 24.55 14.82 -0.84
N PRO A 519 23.38 14.80 -0.17
CA PRO A 519 22.87 13.63 0.53
C PRO A 519 22.69 12.42 -0.39
N LEU A 520 22.89 11.22 0.14
CA LEU A 520 22.70 9.98 -0.60
C LEU A 520 21.26 9.86 -1.13
N THR A 521 21.13 9.78 -2.46
CA THR A 521 19.84 9.61 -3.16
C THR A 521 19.92 8.49 -4.20
N TYR A 522 18.77 7.87 -4.46
CA TYR A 522 18.61 6.79 -5.44
C TYR A 522 18.01 7.28 -6.77
N CYS A 523 17.98 8.59 -6.99
CA CYS A 523 17.31 9.26 -8.12
C CYS A 523 18.23 10.25 -8.87
N HIS A 524 19.54 10.10 -8.77
CA HIS A 524 20.52 10.87 -9.55
C HIS A 524 20.45 10.68 -11.07
N LEU A 525 19.96 9.54 -11.58
CA LEU A 525 19.91 9.21 -13.01
C LEU A 525 19.15 10.28 -13.81
N ILE A 526 17.97 10.68 -13.33
CA ILE A 526 17.17 11.71 -14.01
C ILE A 526 17.81 13.10 -13.93
N ARG A 527 18.73 13.31 -12.98
CA ARG A 527 19.49 14.56 -12.81
C ARG A 527 20.70 14.64 -13.75
N THR A 528 21.40 13.54 -13.98
CA THR A 528 22.67 13.53 -14.72
C THR A 528 22.55 13.10 -16.17
N ASP A 529 21.63 12.21 -16.51
CA ASP A 529 21.54 11.72 -17.88
C ASP A 529 20.84 12.75 -18.79
N PRO A 530 21.52 13.24 -19.86
CA PRO A 530 20.97 14.24 -20.76
C PRO A 530 19.64 13.85 -21.41
N LYS A 531 19.32 12.54 -21.52
CA LYS A 531 18.05 12.09 -22.12
C LYS A 531 16.82 12.54 -21.33
N TYR A 532 16.99 12.89 -20.06
CA TYR A 532 15.93 13.40 -19.21
C TYR A 532 15.93 14.92 -19.09
N ASN A 533 16.73 15.66 -19.86
CA ASN A 533 16.76 17.14 -19.82
C ASN A 533 15.43 17.83 -20.14
N TYR A 534 14.49 17.10 -20.75
CA TYR A 534 13.13 17.61 -21.00
C TYR A 534 12.27 17.73 -19.74
N VAL A 535 12.61 17.01 -18.66
CA VAL A 535 11.86 17.05 -17.40
C VAL A 535 12.23 18.31 -16.62
N ASP A 536 11.23 18.98 -16.08
CA ASP A 536 11.36 20.18 -15.26
C ASP A 536 12.43 20.00 -14.17
N PRO A 537 13.45 20.89 -14.10
CA PRO A 537 14.52 20.79 -13.12
C PRO A 537 14.06 20.78 -11.66
N GLU A 538 12.99 21.53 -11.33
CA GLU A 538 12.41 21.55 -9.97
C GLU A 538 11.79 20.18 -9.67
N LEU A 539 11.07 19.58 -10.62
CA LEU A 539 10.50 18.23 -10.42
C LEU A 539 11.60 17.18 -10.18
N LYS A 540 12.69 17.22 -10.95
CA LYS A 540 13.83 16.31 -10.75
C LYS A 540 14.42 16.42 -9.35
N GLU A 541 14.56 17.65 -8.84
CA GLU A 541 15.10 17.89 -7.51
C GLU A 541 14.15 17.40 -6.42
N VAL A 542 12.85 17.65 -6.56
CA VAL A 542 11.83 17.14 -5.62
C VAL A 542 11.87 15.60 -5.54
N LEU A 543 11.91 14.92 -6.69
CA LEU A 543 12.01 13.45 -6.71
C LEU A 543 13.31 12.96 -6.06
N ALA A 544 14.42 13.65 -6.28
CA ALA A 544 15.70 13.30 -5.66
C ALA A 544 15.71 13.49 -4.14
N GLN A 545 15.00 14.49 -3.63
CA GLN A 545 14.81 14.71 -2.18
C GLN A 545 13.92 13.64 -1.55
N CYS A 546 12.85 13.24 -2.24
CA CYS A 546 11.96 12.17 -1.80
C CYS A 546 12.66 10.81 -1.74
N MET A 547 13.61 10.55 -2.65
CA MET A 547 14.38 9.30 -2.71
C MET A 547 15.73 9.37 -1.97
N ARG A 548 15.82 10.18 -0.91
CA ARG A 548 16.99 10.21 -0.01
C ARG A 548 17.04 9.00 0.92
N HIS A 549 18.26 8.58 1.25
CA HIS A 549 18.50 7.42 2.10
C HIS A 549 17.93 7.59 3.51
N ASP A 550 18.31 8.67 4.20
CA ASP A 550 17.81 8.97 5.53
C ASP A 550 16.37 9.52 5.44
N PRO A 551 15.39 8.90 6.11
CA PRO A 551 14.00 9.35 6.10
C PRO A 551 13.82 10.80 6.57
N LYS A 552 14.68 11.28 7.49
CA LYS A 552 14.58 12.65 8.03
C LYS A 552 14.93 13.73 7.01
N ASP A 553 15.70 13.37 5.98
CA ASP A 553 16.15 14.29 4.95
C ASP A 553 15.12 14.42 3.81
N ARG A 554 14.03 13.63 3.85
CA ARG A 554 12.92 13.69 2.89
C ARG A 554 11.98 14.86 3.25
N PRO A 555 11.36 15.51 2.25
CA PRO A 555 10.45 16.64 2.49
C PRO A 555 9.17 16.17 3.22
N SER A 556 8.51 17.08 3.95
CA SER A 556 7.18 16.81 4.52
C SER A 556 6.09 16.83 3.43
N LEU A 557 4.96 16.16 3.68
CA LEU A 557 3.81 16.20 2.76
C LEU A 557 3.26 17.62 2.55
N LEU A 558 3.35 18.50 3.57
CA LEU A 558 2.98 19.91 3.43
C LEU A 558 3.88 20.63 2.41
N ASN A 559 5.19 20.42 2.49
CA ASN A 559 6.13 21.01 1.54
C ASN A 559 5.91 20.44 0.13
N LEU A 560 5.67 19.13 0.01
CA LEU A 560 5.37 18.51 -1.27
C LEU A 560 4.06 19.01 -1.89
N SER A 561 3.01 19.19 -1.09
CA SER A 561 1.73 19.71 -1.54
C SER A 561 1.88 21.14 -2.10
N ARG A 562 2.58 22.02 -1.38
CA ARG A 562 2.90 23.38 -1.85
C ARG A 562 3.69 23.38 -3.16
N GLN A 563 4.73 22.55 -3.24
CA GLN A 563 5.55 22.41 -4.45
C GLN A 563 4.74 21.89 -5.64
N ALA A 564 3.90 20.87 -5.42
CA ALA A 564 3.05 20.30 -6.47
C ALA A 564 1.99 21.30 -6.96
N LYS A 565 1.32 22.02 -6.05
CA LYS A 565 0.36 23.10 -6.37
C LYS A 565 1.00 24.23 -7.17
N LYS A 566 2.25 24.59 -6.85
CA LYS A 566 3.03 25.55 -7.66
C LYS A 566 3.39 24.96 -9.02
N GLY A 567 3.78 23.69 -9.06
CA GLY A 567 4.17 22.96 -10.28
C GLY A 567 3.06 22.91 -11.32
N ILE A 568 1.82 22.62 -10.94
CA ILE A 568 0.68 22.56 -11.88
C ILE A 568 0.34 23.91 -12.51
N LYS A 569 0.71 25.02 -11.86
CA LYS A 569 0.49 26.39 -12.38
C LYS A 569 1.53 26.78 -13.43
N LYS A 570 2.63 26.03 -13.57
CA LYS A 570 3.64 26.29 -14.60
C LYS A 570 3.06 26.17 -16.00
N ARG A 571 3.65 26.91 -16.93
CA ARG A 571 3.34 26.87 -18.37
C ARG A 571 4.62 26.53 -19.12
N TYR A 572 4.49 25.69 -20.14
CA TYR A 572 5.59 25.28 -21.00
C TYR A 572 5.19 25.64 -22.43
N GLY A 573 6.05 26.36 -23.15
CA GLY A 573 5.68 26.99 -24.43
C GLY A 573 5.19 26.02 -25.52
N ASN A 574 5.50 24.74 -25.38
CA ASN A 574 5.12 23.65 -26.28
C ASN A 574 4.01 22.73 -25.72
N GLU A 575 3.39 23.07 -24.59
CA GLU A 575 2.39 22.25 -23.92
C GLU A 575 1.06 23.01 -23.75
N SER A 576 0.43 23.40 -24.88
CA SER A 576 -0.91 24.00 -24.88
C SER A 576 -1.98 23.03 -24.38
N ASP A 577 -3.16 23.53 -24.02
CA ASP A 577 -4.28 22.69 -23.56
C ASP A 577 -4.69 21.66 -24.63
N ASP A 578 -4.82 22.09 -25.88
CA ASP A 578 -5.11 21.22 -27.03
C ASP A 578 -4.05 20.13 -27.20
N PHE A 579 -2.77 20.48 -27.02
CA PHE A 579 -1.67 19.52 -27.10
C PHE A 579 -1.77 18.49 -25.98
N ILE A 580 -1.98 18.92 -24.72
CA ILE A 580 -2.10 18.02 -23.57
C ILE A 580 -3.30 17.08 -23.73
N TRP A 581 -4.45 17.63 -24.12
CA TRP A 581 -5.66 16.86 -24.37
C TRP A 581 -5.42 15.82 -25.48
N THR A 582 -4.87 16.24 -26.62
CA THR A 582 -4.59 15.34 -27.75
C THR A 582 -3.59 14.24 -27.36
N TRP A 583 -2.53 14.61 -26.64
CA TRP A 583 -1.51 13.69 -26.20
C TRP A 583 -2.09 12.62 -25.26
N ILE A 584 -2.88 13.03 -24.28
CA ILE A 584 -3.43 12.10 -23.29
C ILE A 584 -4.47 11.17 -23.93
N HIS A 585 -5.29 11.71 -24.83
CA HIS A 585 -6.28 10.93 -25.55
C HIS A 585 -5.61 9.89 -26.47
N ASN A 586 -4.50 10.27 -27.10
CA ASN A 586 -3.69 9.36 -27.89
C ASN A 586 -3.06 8.24 -27.05
N VAL A 587 -2.63 8.51 -25.82
CA VAL A 587 -2.04 7.46 -24.97
C VAL A 587 -3.12 6.54 -24.38
N LEU A 588 -4.23 7.10 -23.89
CA LEU A 588 -5.23 6.32 -23.15
C LEU A 588 -6.20 5.56 -24.05
N TYR A 589 -6.77 6.25 -25.06
CA TYR A 589 -7.93 5.75 -25.81
C TYR A 589 -7.59 5.29 -27.24
N ASN A 590 -6.58 5.89 -27.87
CA ASN A 590 -6.21 5.44 -29.21
C ASN A 590 -5.47 4.11 -29.12
N ALA A 591 -6.04 3.06 -29.74
CA ALA A 591 -5.41 1.75 -29.82
C ALA A 591 -3.97 1.87 -30.34
N SER A 592 -3.05 1.08 -29.78
CA SER A 592 -1.76 0.86 -30.42
C SER A 592 -2.04 0.18 -31.77
N SER A 593 -1.55 0.75 -32.87
CA SER A 593 -1.55 0.10 -34.17
C SER A 593 -0.62 -1.12 -34.09
N SER A 594 -1.12 -2.25 -33.61
CA SER A 594 -0.42 -3.54 -33.63
C SER A 594 -1.40 -4.68 -33.71
#